data_AF-A0A640UX30-F1
#
_entry.id   AF-A0A640UX30-F1
#
_cell.length_a   1.000
_cell.length_b   1.000
_cell.length_c   1.000
_cell.angle_alpha   90.00
_cell.angle_beta   90.00
_cell.angle_gamma   90.00
#
_symmetry.space_group_name_H-M   'P 1'
#
loop_
_entity.id
_entity.type
_entity.pdbx_description
1 polymer ?
#
loop_
_entity_poly.entity_id
_entity_poly.type
_entity_poly.pdbx_seq_one_letter_code
_entity_poly.pdbx_strand_id
1 'polypeptide(L)'
;MNRQSYIPPAAKKKCEACGKPYSPLRRGKCQPCYRRETRYGSTEYMRKEVEGTSLDFVLGHCTESGACLVWTGTVSKEGRPQTTDRKHWREEGKARQILLHRWMYEHHTGQTLRKGQHVKQTCGNKLCLSPAHLSTSQPRPGRTPLGEAGRYKGKERRKDHLERCAHGHKWTDESLYIDPKGRRICRICQAASTMRRQGKDPSDHEWKRRKAWDDTPECSNGHVYAEVGWYFNGEARVCRKCFAEKERKRWLRVSYGMALEDFETLLVTQNFACGICTVPFDLDVREFTPCVDHSHSSGQVRGLLCHACNLGIGHFKDDLERLHSAIKYLEMAGSAAVR
;
A
#
# COMPACT_ATOMS: atom_id res chain seq x y z
N MET A 1 28.09 30.82 30.96
CA MET A 1 28.49 29.55 30.33
C MET A 1 27.45 28.50 30.64
N ASN A 2 26.65 28.06 29.66
CA ASN A 2 26.12 26.69 29.69
C ASN A 2 25.77 26.25 28.27
N ARG A 3 26.59 25.33 27.74
CA ARG A 3 26.41 24.71 26.42
C ARG A 3 25.38 23.60 26.57
N GLN A 4 24.18 23.75 26.01
CA GLN A 4 23.33 22.58 25.76
C GLN A 4 23.73 21.94 24.42
N SER A 5 24.24 20.73 24.57
CA SER A 5 24.81 19.84 23.57
C SER A 5 23.78 19.32 22.57
N TYR A 6 24.08 19.47 21.28
CA TYR A 6 23.47 18.73 20.18
C TYR A 6 23.45 17.23 20.48
N ILE A 7 22.26 16.63 20.56
CA ILE A 7 22.10 15.17 20.65
C ILE A 7 21.91 14.63 19.23
N PRO A 8 22.93 14.01 18.61
CA PRO A 8 22.80 13.42 17.28
C PRO A 8 21.73 12.30 17.29
N PRO A 9 21.04 12.05 16.15
CA PRO A 9 20.09 10.95 16.05
C PRO A 9 20.78 9.64 16.45
N ALA A 10 20.20 8.94 17.42
CA ALA A 10 20.80 7.75 18.03
C ALA A 10 21.33 6.80 16.95
N ALA A 11 22.62 6.46 17.03
CA ALA A 11 23.26 5.53 16.11
C ALA A 11 22.40 4.26 15.99
N LYS A 12 22.06 3.86 14.76
CA LYS A 12 21.26 2.64 14.51
C LYS A 12 21.95 1.47 15.20
N LYS A 13 21.38 0.98 16.30
CA LYS A 13 21.94 -0.16 17.06
C LYS A 13 22.07 -1.36 16.12
N LYS A 14 23.17 -2.10 16.21
CA LYS A 14 23.40 -3.30 15.41
C LYS A 14 22.68 -4.48 16.06
N CYS A 15 22.00 -5.29 15.25
CA CYS A 15 21.44 -6.56 15.71
C CYS A 15 22.56 -7.51 16.14
N GLU A 16 22.51 -8.04 17.37
CA GLU A 16 23.50 -9.01 17.88
C GLU A 16 23.59 -10.28 17.03
N ALA A 17 22.49 -10.68 16.39
CA ALA A 17 22.42 -11.92 15.61
C ALA A 17 22.83 -11.78 14.14
N CYS A 18 22.77 -10.58 13.54
CA CYS A 18 23.10 -10.41 12.12
C CYS A 18 23.96 -9.20 11.79
N GLY A 19 24.39 -8.42 12.79
CA GLY A 19 25.26 -7.26 12.65
C GLY A 19 24.67 -6.06 11.92
N LYS A 20 23.47 -6.18 11.34
CA LYS A 20 22.85 -5.12 10.53
C LYS A 20 22.30 -3.99 11.41
N PRO A 21 22.44 -2.72 10.97
CA PRO A 21 21.89 -1.57 11.69
C PRO A 21 20.36 -1.59 11.60
N TYR A 22 19.68 -1.65 12.75
CA TYR A 22 18.22 -1.75 12.81
C TYR A 22 17.67 -0.96 13.99
N SER A 23 16.51 -0.32 13.80
CA SER A 23 15.78 0.33 14.88
C SER A 23 14.28 0.16 14.63
N PRO A 24 13.48 -0.34 15.59
CA PRO A 24 13.84 -0.74 16.96
C PRO A 24 14.40 -2.17 17.08
N LEU A 25 15.22 -2.43 18.11
CA LEU A 25 15.66 -3.79 18.49
C LEU A 25 14.80 -4.35 19.64
N ARG A 26 14.57 -5.66 19.66
CA ARG A 26 13.94 -6.39 20.78
C ARG A 26 14.92 -7.42 21.32
N ARG A 27 15.26 -7.34 22.61
CA ARG A 27 16.28 -8.19 23.27
C ARG A 27 17.59 -8.27 22.46
N GLY A 28 18.13 -7.11 22.07
CA GLY A 28 19.38 -7.04 21.28
C GLY A 28 19.27 -7.45 19.79
N LYS A 29 18.12 -7.97 19.35
CA LYS A 29 17.92 -8.53 18.01
C LYS A 29 16.97 -7.69 17.15
N CYS A 30 17.21 -7.66 15.84
CA CYS A 30 16.26 -7.08 14.89
C CYS A 30 14.99 -7.93 14.83
N GLN A 31 13.88 -7.33 14.43
CA GLN A 31 12.57 -7.99 14.40
C GLN A 31 12.57 -9.35 13.64
N PRO A 32 13.26 -9.51 12.49
CA PRO A 32 13.41 -10.82 11.85
C PRO A 32 14.14 -11.87 12.70
N CYS A 33 15.28 -11.52 13.31
CA CYS A 33 16.08 -12.44 14.13
C CYS A 33 15.36 -12.82 15.43
N TYR A 34 14.75 -11.84 16.10
CA TYR A 34 13.93 -12.06 17.30
C TYR A 34 12.77 -13.03 17.02
N ARG A 35 12.03 -12.83 15.92
CA ARG A 35 10.93 -13.72 15.51
C ARG A 35 11.40 -15.13 15.17
N ARG A 36 12.59 -15.25 14.58
CA ARG A 36 13.16 -16.55 14.21
C ARG A 36 13.54 -17.34 15.45
N GLU A 37 14.20 -16.70 16.40
CA GLU A 37 14.56 -17.32 17.68
C GLU A 37 13.33 -17.74 18.48
N THR A 38 12.32 -16.87 18.60
CA THR A 38 11.08 -17.22 19.32
C THR A 38 10.33 -18.38 18.67
N ARG A 39 10.42 -18.54 17.35
CA ARG A 39 9.69 -19.59 16.63
C ARG A 39 10.46 -20.91 16.49
N TYR A 40 11.78 -20.84 16.34
CA TYR A 40 12.62 -22.00 15.97
C TYR A 40 13.75 -22.26 16.98
N GLY A 41 13.84 -21.50 18.08
CA GLY A 41 14.89 -21.65 19.09
C GLY A 41 16.29 -21.19 18.65
N SER A 42 16.46 -20.72 17.40
CA SER A 42 17.74 -20.28 16.86
C SER A 42 17.59 -19.04 15.97
N THR A 43 18.60 -18.18 15.96
CA THR A 43 18.71 -17.05 15.03
C THR A 43 19.35 -17.44 13.69
N GLU A 44 20.00 -18.61 13.62
CA GLU A 44 20.60 -19.11 12.40
C GLU A 44 19.55 -19.42 11.34
N TYR A 45 19.84 -19.01 10.11
CA TYR A 45 19.02 -19.39 8.96
C TYR A 45 19.55 -20.70 8.40
N MET A 46 19.14 -21.83 8.95
CA MET A 46 19.38 -23.11 8.28
C MET A 46 18.46 -23.22 7.06
N ARG A 47 19.03 -23.06 5.85
CA ARG A 47 18.35 -23.44 4.62
C ARG A 47 18.17 -24.95 4.65
N LYS A 48 16.98 -25.44 5.00
CA LYS A 48 16.62 -26.82 4.66
C LYS A 48 16.65 -26.93 3.15
N GLU A 49 17.47 -27.85 2.64
CA GLU A 49 17.37 -28.30 1.25
C GLU A 49 15.93 -28.79 1.05
N VAL A 50 15.31 -28.34 -0.03
CA VAL A 50 13.97 -28.79 -0.39
C VAL A 50 14.13 -29.62 -1.63
N GLU A 51 14.04 -30.92 -1.46
CA GLU A 51 14.00 -31.88 -2.55
C GLU A 51 12.78 -31.63 -3.44
N GLY A 52 12.88 -32.03 -4.70
CA GLY A 52 11.77 -31.95 -5.66
C GLY A 52 10.59 -32.84 -5.25
N THR A 53 9.51 -32.81 -6.03
CA THR A 53 8.40 -33.77 -5.82
C THR A 53 8.90 -35.18 -6.07
N SER A 54 8.92 -36.02 -5.03
CA SER A 54 9.31 -37.42 -5.06
C SER A 54 8.09 -38.36 -5.09
N LEU A 55 8.29 -39.61 -5.47
CA LEU A 55 7.24 -40.63 -5.43
C LEU A 55 6.73 -40.84 -4.01
N ASP A 56 7.62 -40.93 -3.02
CA ASP A 56 7.27 -41.12 -1.61
C ASP A 56 6.39 -39.98 -1.09
N PHE A 57 6.67 -38.74 -1.49
CA PHE A 57 5.82 -37.60 -1.17
C PHE A 57 4.41 -37.78 -1.74
N VAL A 58 4.29 -38.20 -3.00
CA VAL A 58 2.99 -38.37 -3.65
C VAL A 58 2.21 -39.52 -3.03
N LEU A 59 2.86 -40.67 -2.82
CA LEU A 59 2.25 -41.85 -2.21
C LEU A 59 1.83 -41.60 -0.75
N GLY A 60 2.63 -40.87 0.03
CA GLY A 60 2.31 -40.52 1.41
C GLY A 60 1.10 -39.57 1.55
N HIS A 61 0.64 -38.96 0.45
CA HIS A 61 -0.59 -38.15 0.40
C HIS A 61 -1.69 -38.82 -0.44
N CYS A 62 -1.60 -40.14 -0.60
CA CYS A 62 -2.65 -40.93 -1.21
C CYS A 62 -3.26 -41.89 -0.19
N THR A 63 -4.52 -42.24 -0.43
CA THR A 63 -5.24 -43.29 0.30
C THR A 63 -5.71 -44.35 -0.69
N GLU A 64 -5.73 -45.59 -0.26
CA GLU A 64 -6.23 -46.69 -1.09
C GLU A 64 -7.75 -46.78 -0.98
N SER A 65 -8.42 -46.87 -2.12
CA SER A 65 -9.87 -47.05 -2.20
C SER A 65 -10.17 -48.00 -3.35
N GLY A 66 -10.27 -49.30 -3.05
CA GLY A 66 -10.34 -50.35 -4.05
C GLY A 66 -9.07 -50.36 -4.92
N ALA A 67 -9.23 -50.39 -6.25
CA ALA A 67 -8.10 -50.30 -7.19
C ALA A 67 -7.55 -48.86 -7.40
N CYS A 68 -8.10 -47.85 -6.71
CA CYS A 68 -7.69 -46.46 -6.85
C CYS A 68 -6.69 -46.04 -5.78
N LEU A 69 -5.66 -45.32 -6.22
CA LEU A 69 -4.77 -44.54 -5.36
C LEU A 69 -5.27 -43.10 -5.34
N VAL A 70 -5.96 -42.69 -4.28
CA VAL A 70 -6.73 -41.44 -4.21
C VAL A 70 -5.92 -40.33 -3.54
N TRP A 71 -5.63 -39.27 -4.28
CA TRP A 71 -4.94 -38.07 -3.78
C TRP A 71 -5.78 -37.30 -2.76
N THR A 72 -5.20 -36.98 -1.60
CA THR A 72 -5.85 -36.21 -0.52
C THR A 72 -5.36 -34.78 -0.38
N GLY A 73 -4.38 -34.38 -1.19
CA GLY A 73 -3.81 -33.03 -1.16
C GLY A 73 -4.54 -32.02 -2.06
N THR A 74 -3.81 -30.98 -2.46
CA THR A 74 -4.36 -29.85 -3.22
C THR A 74 -4.88 -30.25 -4.61
N VAL A 75 -5.98 -29.62 -5.03
CA VAL A 75 -6.59 -29.79 -6.37
C VAL A 75 -6.69 -28.46 -7.13
N SER A 76 -6.75 -28.52 -8.46
CA SER A 76 -6.96 -27.35 -9.34
C SER A 76 -8.42 -26.89 -9.33
N LYS A 77 -8.72 -25.76 -9.98
CA LYS A 77 -10.10 -25.26 -10.15
C LYS A 77 -11.01 -26.27 -10.87
N GLU A 78 -10.43 -27.11 -11.73
CA GLU A 78 -11.11 -28.17 -12.46
C GLU A 78 -11.17 -29.50 -11.67
N GLY A 79 -10.74 -29.50 -10.41
CA GLY A 79 -10.74 -30.66 -9.52
C GLY A 79 -9.65 -31.69 -9.80
N ARG A 80 -8.51 -31.28 -10.40
CA ARG A 80 -7.39 -32.19 -10.71
C ARG A 80 -6.31 -32.13 -9.62
N PRO A 81 -5.80 -33.26 -9.12
CA PRO A 81 -4.63 -33.35 -8.24
C PRO A 81 -3.44 -32.52 -8.73
N GLN A 82 -2.91 -31.68 -7.85
CA GLN A 82 -1.75 -30.84 -8.12
C GLN A 82 -0.90 -30.65 -6.86
N THR A 83 0.39 -30.39 -7.06
CA THR A 83 1.29 -29.94 -6.00
C THR A 83 2.15 -28.78 -6.52
N THR A 84 2.78 -28.07 -5.61
CA THR A 84 3.70 -26.98 -5.95
C THR A 84 5.13 -27.47 -5.86
N ASP A 85 5.89 -27.28 -6.93
CA ASP A 85 7.33 -27.50 -6.92
C ASP A 85 8.01 -26.48 -6.00
N ARG A 86 8.34 -26.92 -4.79
CA ARG A 86 9.00 -26.07 -3.78
C ARG A 86 10.49 -25.89 -4.06
N LYS A 87 11.12 -26.73 -4.89
CA LYS A 87 12.52 -26.60 -5.31
C LYS A 87 12.64 -25.51 -6.37
N HIS A 88 11.82 -25.58 -7.42
CA HIS A 88 11.83 -24.59 -8.50
C HIS A 88 11.40 -23.19 -8.03
N TRP A 89 10.50 -23.10 -7.04
CA TRP A 89 10.17 -21.82 -6.38
C TRP A 89 11.39 -21.16 -5.72
N ARG A 90 12.34 -21.95 -5.20
CA ARG A 90 13.53 -21.46 -4.48
C ARG A 90 14.69 -21.11 -5.41
N GLU A 91 14.81 -21.79 -6.55
CA GLU A 91 15.91 -21.60 -7.51
C GLU A 91 15.63 -20.44 -8.48
N GLU A 92 14.40 -20.33 -9.00
CA GLU A 92 14.06 -19.33 -10.04
C GLU A 92 13.08 -18.24 -9.56
N GLY A 93 12.70 -18.27 -8.29
CA GLY A 93 11.75 -17.31 -7.70
C GLY A 93 10.30 -17.46 -8.18
N LYS A 94 9.97 -18.53 -8.92
CA LYS A 94 8.63 -18.80 -9.46
C LYS A 94 8.16 -20.19 -9.07
N ALA A 95 7.00 -20.26 -8.41
CA ALA A 95 6.39 -21.51 -8.03
C ALA A 95 5.78 -22.16 -9.28
N ARG A 96 6.24 -23.35 -9.63
CA ARG A 96 5.64 -24.14 -10.71
C ARG A 96 4.59 -25.07 -10.13
N GLN A 97 3.39 -25.03 -10.68
CA GLN A 97 2.36 -26.03 -10.38
C GLN A 97 2.63 -27.31 -11.16
N ILE A 98 2.68 -28.43 -10.46
CA ILE A 98 2.85 -29.77 -11.01
C ILE A 98 1.47 -30.44 -11.03
N LEU A 99 1.01 -30.83 -12.22
CA LEU A 99 -0.19 -31.65 -12.38
C LEU A 99 0.15 -33.11 -12.14
N LEU A 100 -0.38 -33.69 -11.07
CA LEU A 100 0.07 -35.00 -10.58
C LEU A 100 -0.29 -36.17 -11.50
N HIS A 101 -1.40 -36.11 -12.25
CA HIS A 101 -1.70 -37.14 -13.26
C HIS A 101 -0.62 -37.24 -14.33
N ARG A 102 -0.11 -36.09 -14.79
CA ARG A 102 0.95 -36.07 -15.80
C ARG A 102 2.27 -36.54 -15.20
N TRP A 103 2.61 -36.01 -14.03
CA TRP A 103 3.83 -36.38 -13.32
C TRP A 103 3.89 -37.88 -13.01
N MET A 104 2.81 -38.46 -12.48
CA MET A 104 2.75 -39.88 -12.13
C MET A 104 2.85 -40.78 -13.37
N TYR A 105 2.20 -40.39 -14.48
CA TYR A 105 2.34 -41.11 -15.74
C TYR A 105 3.78 -41.08 -16.26
N GLU A 106 4.40 -39.89 -16.32
CA GLU A 106 5.79 -39.74 -16.79
C GLU A 106 6.77 -40.49 -15.88
N HIS A 107 6.54 -40.48 -14.55
CA HIS A 107 7.35 -41.20 -13.58
C HIS A 107 7.21 -42.73 -13.70
N HIS A 108 5.98 -43.25 -13.84
CA HIS A 108 5.75 -44.70 -13.91
C HIS A 108 6.17 -45.30 -15.26
N THR A 109 5.93 -44.59 -16.36
CA THR A 109 6.23 -45.08 -17.71
C THR A 109 7.64 -44.75 -18.19
N GLY A 110 8.34 -43.82 -17.52
CA GLY A 110 9.59 -43.23 -18.00
C GLY A 110 9.44 -42.38 -19.26
N GLN A 111 8.22 -42.26 -19.82
CA GLN A 111 7.96 -41.55 -21.06
C GLN A 111 7.75 -40.06 -20.78
N THR A 112 8.55 -39.20 -21.41
CA THR A 112 8.30 -37.74 -21.36
C THR A 112 7.21 -37.37 -22.37
N LEU A 113 6.10 -36.79 -21.90
CA LEU A 113 5.00 -36.42 -22.79
C LEU A 113 5.30 -35.12 -23.55
N ARG A 114 4.85 -35.03 -24.80
CA ARG A 114 4.99 -33.79 -25.59
C ARG A 114 4.06 -32.70 -25.06
N LYS A 115 4.39 -31.44 -25.39
CA LYS A 115 3.55 -30.27 -25.04
C LYS A 115 2.19 -30.39 -25.74
N GLY A 116 1.10 -30.41 -24.96
CA GLY A 116 -0.27 -30.55 -25.46
C GLY A 116 -0.86 -31.97 -25.40
N GLN A 117 -0.06 -32.98 -25.03
CA GLN A 117 -0.61 -34.29 -24.64
C GLN A 117 -1.17 -34.21 -23.22
N HIS A 118 -2.34 -34.81 -23.02
CA HIS A 118 -3.04 -34.83 -21.74
C HIS A 118 -3.14 -36.26 -21.21
N VAL A 119 -3.00 -36.40 -19.89
CA VAL A 119 -3.28 -37.66 -19.19
C VAL A 119 -4.72 -37.62 -18.66
N LYS A 120 -5.44 -38.74 -18.88
CA LYS A 120 -6.83 -38.96 -18.49
C LYS A 120 -6.97 -40.25 -17.70
N GLN A 121 -7.94 -40.24 -16.80
CA GLN A 121 -8.16 -41.33 -15.87
C GLN A 121 -9.23 -42.22 -16.46
N THR A 122 -9.00 -43.53 -16.48
CA THR A 122 -9.95 -44.52 -17.04
C THR A 122 -10.99 -44.95 -16.01
N CYS A 123 -10.71 -44.83 -14.72
CA CYS A 123 -11.57 -45.27 -13.62
C CYS A 123 -12.69 -44.29 -13.22
N GLY A 124 -12.81 -43.13 -13.89
CA GLY A 124 -13.81 -42.10 -13.57
C GLY A 124 -13.55 -41.29 -12.30
N ASN A 125 -12.70 -41.77 -11.39
CA ASN A 125 -12.30 -41.02 -10.20
C ASN A 125 -11.27 -39.93 -10.57
N LYS A 126 -11.67 -38.65 -10.45
CA LYS A 126 -10.84 -37.49 -10.80
C LYS A 126 -9.60 -37.31 -9.92
N LEU A 127 -9.57 -37.93 -8.74
CA LEU A 127 -8.46 -37.85 -7.78
C LEU A 127 -7.52 -39.07 -7.85
N CYS A 128 -7.81 -40.06 -8.70
CA CYS A 128 -7.03 -41.27 -8.80
C CYS A 128 -5.69 -41.04 -9.52
N LEU A 129 -4.60 -41.39 -8.85
CA LEU A 129 -3.22 -41.39 -9.36
C LEU A 129 -2.70 -42.80 -9.67
N SER A 130 -3.50 -43.86 -9.53
CA SER A 130 -3.06 -45.24 -9.83
C SER A 130 -2.55 -45.33 -11.28
N PRO A 131 -1.30 -45.75 -11.54
CA PRO A 131 -0.75 -45.78 -12.89
C PRO A 131 -1.56 -46.63 -13.87
N ALA A 132 -2.14 -47.74 -13.41
CA ALA A 132 -3.03 -48.59 -14.21
C ALA A 132 -4.30 -47.86 -14.70
N HIS A 133 -4.67 -46.76 -14.02
CA HIS A 133 -5.82 -45.94 -14.38
C HIS A 133 -5.44 -44.69 -15.18
N LEU A 134 -4.17 -44.48 -15.53
CA LEU A 134 -3.72 -43.32 -16.29
C LEU A 134 -3.47 -43.70 -17.76
N SER A 135 -4.14 -42.99 -18.67
CA SER A 135 -3.91 -43.13 -20.12
C SER A 135 -3.62 -41.77 -20.76
N THR A 136 -2.80 -41.79 -21.82
CA THR A 136 -2.50 -40.58 -22.59
C THR A 136 -3.51 -40.39 -23.72
N SER A 137 -3.85 -39.14 -23.99
CA SER A 137 -4.54 -38.80 -25.23
C SER A 137 -3.61 -39.05 -26.42
N GLN A 138 -4.13 -39.68 -27.48
CA GLN A 138 -3.45 -39.72 -28.78
C GLN A 138 -3.01 -38.30 -29.18
N PRO A 139 -1.80 -38.11 -29.73
CA PRO A 139 -1.40 -36.83 -30.30
C PRO A 139 -2.42 -36.47 -31.37
N ARG A 140 -3.05 -35.29 -31.30
CA ARG A 140 -4.03 -34.88 -32.30
C ARG A 140 -3.39 -34.91 -33.70
N PRO A 141 -3.81 -35.81 -34.62
CA PRO A 141 -3.42 -35.71 -36.01
C PRO A 141 -4.29 -34.62 -36.66
N GLY A 142 -3.70 -33.78 -37.51
CA GLY A 142 -4.46 -32.83 -38.32
C GLY A 142 -5.17 -31.72 -37.54
N ARG A 143 -4.42 -30.69 -37.13
CA ARG A 143 -5.05 -29.35 -37.01
C ARG A 143 -5.49 -28.98 -38.43
N THR A 144 -6.79 -28.71 -38.62
CA THR A 144 -7.38 -28.21 -39.88
C THR A 144 -6.53 -27.10 -40.52
N PRO A 145 -6.53 -26.96 -41.86
CA PRO A 145 -5.67 -26.00 -42.54
C PRO A 145 -5.81 -24.59 -41.95
N LEU A 146 -4.68 -23.95 -41.68
CA LEU A 146 -4.66 -22.52 -41.43
C LEU A 146 -5.21 -21.84 -42.70
N GLY A 147 -6.07 -20.83 -42.56
CA GLY A 147 -6.41 -19.98 -43.71
C GLY A 147 -5.16 -19.29 -44.26
N GLU A 148 -5.25 -18.65 -45.43
CA GLU A 148 -4.12 -18.04 -46.18
C GLU A 148 -3.15 -17.19 -45.33
N ALA A 149 -3.64 -16.58 -44.25
CA ALA A 149 -2.85 -15.75 -43.33
C ALA A 149 -2.22 -16.51 -42.13
N GLY A 150 -2.26 -17.84 -42.09
CA GLY A 150 -1.63 -18.61 -41.01
C GLY A 150 -2.30 -18.45 -39.64
N ARG A 151 -3.61 -18.12 -39.58
CA ARG A 151 -4.34 -17.94 -38.30
C ARG A 151 -5.61 -18.79 -38.24
N TYR A 152 -5.89 -19.32 -37.05
CA TYR A 152 -7.14 -20.02 -36.74
C TYR A 152 -8.35 -19.09 -36.98
N LYS A 153 -9.32 -19.50 -37.80
CA LYS A 153 -10.65 -18.88 -37.82
C LYS A 153 -11.36 -19.26 -36.53
N GLY A 154 -11.35 -18.35 -35.55
CA GLY A 154 -12.20 -18.48 -34.36
C GLY A 154 -13.67 -18.53 -34.76
N LYS A 155 -14.53 -19.06 -33.88
CA LYS A 155 -15.99 -18.92 -34.04
C LYS A 155 -16.32 -17.47 -34.38
N GLU A 156 -17.22 -17.26 -35.33
CA GLU A 156 -17.72 -15.94 -35.69
C GLU A 156 -18.13 -15.22 -34.38
N ARG A 157 -17.48 -14.09 -34.09
CA ARG A 157 -17.76 -13.36 -32.85
C ARG A 157 -19.22 -12.94 -32.92
N ARG A 158 -20.08 -13.48 -32.05
CA ARG A 158 -21.46 -12.98 -31.91
C ARG A 158 -21.42 -11.46 -31.81
N LYS A 159 -22.16 -10.72 -32.65
CA LYS A 159 -22.12 -9.24 -32.66
C LYS A 159 -22.75 -8.63 -31.39
N ASP A 160 -23.44 -9.44 -30.58
CA ASP A 160 -24.09 -9.07 -29.31
C ASP A 160 -23.16 -8.38 -28.29
N HIS A 161 -21.88 -8.74 -28.25
CA HIS A 161 -20.90 -8.11 -27.33
C HIS A 161 -20.60 -6.63 -27.64
N LEU A 162 -20.99 -6.14 -28.82
CA LEU A 162 -20.88 -4.72 -29.17
C LEU A 162 -21.95 -3.89 -28.48
N GLU A 163 -23.11 -4.48 -28.19
CA GLU A 163 -24.27 -3.82 -27.58
C GLU A 163 -24.44 -4.16 -26.09
N ARG A 164 -23.94 -5.31 -25.65
CA ARG A 164 -24.15 -5.84 -24.29
C ARG A 164 -22.89 -6.51 -23.71
N CYS A 165 -22.81 -6.58 -22.39
CA CYS A 165 -21.78 -7.35 -21.70
C CYS A 165 -22.08 -8.87 -21.70
N ALA A 166 -21.13 -9.68 -21.22
CA ALA A 166 -21.30 -11.14 -21.12
C ALA A 166 -22.46 -11.60 -20.21
N HIS A 167 -22.92 -10.73 -19.31
CA HIS A 167 -24.09 -10.96 -18.45
C HIS A 167 -25.38 -10.31 -18.98
N GLY A 168 -25.38 -9.80 -20.22
CA GLY A 168 -26.58 -9.26 -20.87
C GLY A 168 -26.87 -7.78 -20.62
N HIS A 169 -26.16 -7.10 -19.72
CA HIS A 169 -26.34 -5.65 -19.51
C HIS A 169 -25.98 -4.86 -20.77
N LYS A 170 -26.87 -3.99 -21.23
CA LYS A 170 -26.62 -3.07 -22.36
C LYS A 170 -25.49 -2.11 -22.03
N TRP A 171 -24.63 -1.83 -22.99
CA TRP A 171 -23.62 -0.78 -22.87
C TRP A 171 -24.29 0.59 -22.97
N THR A 172 -24.35 1.30 -21.85
CA THR A 172 -24.79 2.69 -21.72
C THR A 172 -23.69 3.47 -21.00
N ASP A 173 -23.79 4.81 -20.95
CA ASP A 173 -22.85 5.63 -20.19
C ASP A 173 -22.82 5.27 -18.69
N GLU A 174 -23.92 4.72 -18.14
CA GLU A 174 -23.94 4.23 -16.76
C GLU A 174 -23.22 2.90 -16.61
N SER A 175 -23.44 1.95 -17.53
CA SER A 175 -22.96 0.57 -17.40
C SER A 175 -21.55 0.35 -17.95
N LEU A 176 -21.07 1.22 -18.84
CA LEU A 176 -19.79 1.10 -19.52
C LEU A 176 -18.69 1.88 -18.79
N TYR A 177 -17.61 1.19 -18.46
CA TYR A 177 -16.34 1.76 -18.05
C TYR A 177 -15.24 1.29 -19.00
N ILE A 178 -14.42 2.21 -19.52
CA ILE A 178 -13.22 1.86 -20.29
C ILE A 178 -12.02 2.03 -19.36
N ASP A 179 -11.27 0.96 -19.14
CA ASP A 179 -10.08 1.02 -18.29
C ASP A 179 -8.90 1.72 -19.00
N PRO A 180 -7.80 2.08 -18.29
CA PRO A 180 -6.64 2.71 -18.91
C PRO A 180 -5.94 1.86 -20.00
N LYS A 181 -6.31 0.58 -20.14
CA LYS A 181 -5.81 -0.34 -21.17
C LYS A 181 -6.79 -0.47 -22.35
N GLY A 182 -7.86 0.34 -22.39
CA GLY A 182 -8.87 0.36 -23.44
C GLY A 182 -9.91 -0.77 -23.35
N ARG A 183 -9.99 -1.50 -22.23
CA ARG A 183 -10.93 -2.63 -22.07
C ARG A 183 -12.27 -2.12 -21.55
N ARG A 184 -13.35 -2.58 -22.18
CA ARG A 184 -14.73 -2.35 -21.73
C ARG A 184 -15.06 -3.23 -20.52
N ILE A 185 -15.42 -2.61 -19.43
CA ILE A 185 -15.81 -3.21 -18.16
C ILE A 185 -17.26 -2.82 -17.87
N CYS A 186 -18.07 -3.80 -17.50
CA CYS A 186 -19.44 -3.56 -17.05
C CYS A 186 -19.43 -3.15 -15.58
N ARG A 187 -19.77 -1.89 -15.31
CA ARG A 187 -19.89 -1.35 -13.94
C ARG A 187 -20.92 -2.12 -13.12
N ILE A 188 -22.00 -2.59 -13.77
CA ILE A 188 -23.05 -3.39 -13.15
C ILE A 188 -22.47 -4.73 -12.65
N CYS A 189 -21.76 -5.45 -13.52
CA CYS A 189 -21.09 -6.70 -13.13
C CYS A 189 -20.01 -6.47 -12.07
N GLN A 190 -19.27 -5.37 -12.16
CA GLN A 190 -18.18 -5.06 -11.24
C GLN A 190 -18.69 -4.77 -9.82
N ALA A 191 -19.74 -3.97 -9.65
CA ALA A 191 -20.30 -3.71 -8.33
C ALA A 191 -21.04 -4.95 -7.77
N ALA A 192 -21.77 -5.70 -8.60
CA ALA A 192 -22.33 -7.00 -8.18
C ALA A 192 -21.24 -7.97 -7.67
N SER A 193 -20.09 -8.05 -8.35
CA SER A 193 -18.95 -8.84 -7.88
C SER A 193 -18.38 -8.31 -6.56
N THR A 194 -18.38 -6.99 -6.35
CA THR A 194 -17.87 -6.37 -5.13
C THR A 194 -18.80 -6.66 -3.95
N MET A 195 -20.12 -6.61 -4.15
CA MET A 195 -21.12 -6.94 -3.14
C MET A 195 -21.03 -8.40 -2.71
N ARG A 196 -20.91 -9.33 -3.67
CA ARG A 196 -20.68 -10.76 -3.36
C ARG A 196 -19.43 -10.96 -2.51
N ARG A 197 -18.34 -10.23 -2.79
CA ARG A 197 -17.12 -10.25 -1.97
C ARG A 197 -17.33 -9.71 -0.54
N GLN A 198 -18.30 -8.81 -0.37
CA GLN A 198 -18.69 -8.26 0.93
C GLN A 198 -19.82 -9.08 1.61
N GLY A 199 -20.25 -10.20 1.03
CA GLY A 199 -21.35 -11.03 1.56
C GLY A 199 -22.74 -10.41 1.41
N LYS A 200 -22.92 -9.44 0.50
CA LYS A 200 -24.20 -8.77 0.24
C LYS A 200 -24.83 -9.29 -1.06
N ASP A 201 -26.16 -9.42 -1.10
CA ASP A 201 -26.87 -9.83 -2.30
C ASP A 201 -26.90 -8.67 -3.33
N PRO A 202 -26.40 -8.87 -4.56
CA PRO A 202 -26.52 -7.88 -5.62
C PRO A 202 -27.95 -7.52 -6.02
N SER A 203 -28.98 -8.33 -5.71
CA SER A 203 -30.38 -7.99 -5.98
C SER A 203 -30.89 -6.81 -5.16
N ASP A 204 -30.31 -6.60 -3.97
CA ASP A 204 -30.74 -5.58 -3.02
C ASP A 204 -30.18 -4.19 -3.36
N HIS A 205 -29.35 -4.11 -4.40
CA HIS A 205 -28.69 -2.88 -4.80
C HIS A 205 -29.48 -2.12 -5.87
N GLU A 206 -30.11 -1.04 -5.44
CA GLU A 206 -30.65 -0.04 -6.34
C GLU A 206 -29.49 0.70 -7.05
N TRP A 207 -29.39 0.55 -8.37
CA TRP A 207 -28.36 1.19 -9.18
C TRP A 207 -28.61 2.69 -9.29
N LYS A 208 -28.14 3.44 -8.30
CA LYS A 208 -28.19 4.91 -8.33
C LYS A 208 -27.13 5.44 -9.28
N ARG A 209 -27.50 6.47 -10.05
CA ARG A 209 -26.55 7.29 -10.81
C ARG A 209 -25.46 7.76 -9.86
N ARG A 210 -24.19 7.68 -10.26
CA ARG A 210 -23.12 8.44 -9.56
C ARG A 210 -23.57 9.89 -9.58
N LYS A 211 -23.79 10.49 -8.41
CA LYS A 211 -24.03 11.92 -8.27
C LYS A 211 -23.01 12.65 -9.15
N ALA A 212 -23.48 13.51 -10.05
CA ALA A 212 -22.60 14.30 -10.89
C ALA A 212 -21.66 15.11 -9.99
N TRP A 213 -20.53 15.55 -10.53
CA TRP A 213 -19.61 16.40 -9.76
C TRP A 213 -20.33 17.65 -9.23
N ASP A 214 -21.39 18.11 -9.88
CA ASP A 214 -22.20 19.26 -9.46
C ASP A 214 -23.19 18.94 -8.33
N ASP A 215 -23.49 17.65 -8.10
CA ASP A 215 -24.49 17.20 -7.12
C ASP A 215 -23.92 16.99 -5.70
N THR A 216 -22.62 17.23 -5.49
CA THR A 216 -21.97 17.10 -4.17
C THR A 216 -21.65 18.50 -3.61
N PRO A 217 -22.48 19.04 -2.70
CA PRO A 217 -22.23 20.37 -2.11
C PRO A 217 -21.04 20.38 -1.15
N GLU A 218 -20.54 19.21 -0.75
CA GLU A 218 -19.49 19.04 0.24
C GLU A 218 -18.25 18.34 -0.34
N CYS A 219 -17.09 18.62 0.26
CA CYS A 219 -15.87 17.87 0.00
C CYS A 219 -15.83 16.54 0.76
N SER A 220 -14.84 15.68 0.49
CA SER A 220 -14.68 14.38 1.16
C SER A 220 -14.47 14.45 2.67
N ASN A 221 -14.05 15.62 3.18
CA ASN A 221 -13.87 15.88 4.61
C ASN A 221 -15.11 16.58 5.22
N GLY A 222 -16.23 16.68 4.49
CA GLY A 222 -17.49 17.24 4.97
C GLY A 222 -17.58 18.77 4.94
N HIS A 223 -16.62 19.48 4.33
CA HIS A 223 -16.71 20.93 4.21
C HIS A 223 -17.64 21.34 3.08
N VAL A 224 -18.62 22.20 3.38
CA VAL A 224 -19.56 22.76 2.40
C VAL A 224 -18.83 23.75 1.51
N TYR A 225 -18.80 23.49 0.20
CA TYR A 225 -18.05 24.28 -0.77
C TYR A 225 -18.51 25.74 -0.88
N ALA A 226 -19.79 26.02 -0.60
CA ALA A 226 -20.33 27.37 -0.59
C ALA A 226 -19.74 28.24 0.54
N GLU A 227 -19.36 27.62 1.68
CA GLU A 227 -18.82 28.31 2.85
C GLU A 227 -17.31 28.48 2.76
N VAL A 228 -16.60 27.41 2.44
CA VAL A 228 -15.12 27.41 2.46
C VAL A 228 -14.51 27.80 1.11
N GLY A 229 -15.31 27.83 0.06
CA GLY A 229 -14.86 28.03 -1.32
C GLY A 229 -14.07 26.85 -1.89
N TRP A 230 -13.92 26.87 -3.21
CA TRP A 230 -13.19 25.85 -3.96
C TRP A 230 -12.52 26.42 -5.21
N TYR A 231 -11.70 25.59 -5.86
CA TYR A 231 -11.19 25.83 -7.20
C TYR A 231 -10.99 24.50 -7.93
N PHE A 232 -10.92 24.52 -9.26
CA PHE A 232 -10.67 23.35 -10.09
C PHE A 232 -9.18 23.25 -10.43
N ASN A 233 -8.58 22.07 -10.26
CA ASN A 233 -7.15 21.85 -10.54
C ASN A 233 -6.86 21.14 -11.87
N GLY A 234 -7.86 20.96 -12.74
CA GLY A 234 -7.76 20.18 -13.98
C GLY A 234 -8.31 18.75 -13.87
N GLU A 235 -8.39 18.19 -12.66
CA GLU A 235 -8.87 16.83 -12.41
C GLU A 235 -10.07 16.77 -11.46
N ALA A 236 -10.09 17.65 -10.45
CA ALA A 236 -11.05 17.62 -9.36
C ALA A 236 -11.31 19.03 -8.78
N ARG A 237 -12.45 19.18 -8.09
CA ARG A 237 -12.69 20.31 -7.19
C ARG A 237 -11.83 20.16 -5.94
N VAL A 238 -11.09 21.21 -5.61
CA VAL A 238 -10.24 21.28 -4.44
C VAL A 238 -10.87 22.24 -3.43
N CYS A 239 -11.17 21.72 -2.24
CA CYS A 239 -11.62 22.52 -1.10
C CYS A 239 -10.48 23.44 -0.62
N ARG A 240 -10.74 24.75 -0.54
CA ARG A 240 -9.71 25.73 -0.13
C ARG A 240 -9.25 25.50 1.31
N LYS A 241 -10.17 25.16 2.22
CA LYS A 241 -9.83 24.84 3.63
C LYS A 241 -8.91 23.63 3.73
N CYS A 242 -9.28 22.50 3.10
CA CYS A 242 -8.44 21.31 3.10
C CYS A 242 -7.07 21.55 2.44
N PHE A 243 -7.04 22.36 1.40
CA PHE A 243 -5.78 22.76 0.76
C PHE A 243 -4.91 23.58 1.70
N ALA A 244 -5.47 24.60 2.37
CA ALA A 244 -4.76 25.44 3.32
C ALA A 244 -4.20 24.62 4.50
N GLU A 245 -4.98 23.70 5.08
CA GLU A 245 -4.53 22.80 6.15
C GLU A 245 -3.36 21.92 5.70
N LYS A 246 -3.44 21.37 4.49
CA LYS A 246 -2.37 20.55 3.90
C LYS A 246 -1.09 21.35 3.67
N GLU A 247 -1.21 22.56 3.13
CA GLU A 247 -0.07 23.43 2.90
C GLU A 247 0.56 23.90 4.22
N ARG A 248 -0.24 24.20 5.25
CA ARG A 248 0.28 24.53 6.60
C ARG A 248 1.10 23.38 7.18
N LYS A 249 0.57 22.14 7.13
CA LYS A 249 1.31 20.94 7.58
C LYS A 249 2.63 20.76 6.82
N ARG A 250 2.60 20.97 5.51
CA ARG A 250 3.80 20.90 4.67
C ARG A 250 4.81 21.98 5.04
N TRP A 251 4.38 23.23 5.19
CA TRP A 251 5.22 24.37 5.52
C TRP A 251 5.92 24.17 6.87
N LEU A 252 5.17 23.80 7.93
CA LEU A 252 5.75 23.51 9.25
C LEU A 252 6.86 22.45 9.19
N ARG A 253 6.59 21.37 8.45
CA ARG A 253 7.55 20.28 8.28
C ARG A 253 8.79 20.67 7.48
N VAL A 254 8.62 21.43 6.40
CA VAL A 254 9.73 21.78 5.49
C VAL A 254 10.56 22.93 6.04
N SER A 255 9.93 23.94 6.61
CA SER A 255 10.60 25.14 7.12
C SER A 255 11.20 24.94 8.51
N TYR A 256 10.55 24.16 9.38
CA TYR A 256 10.94 24.04 10.79
C TYR A 256 11.15 22.60 11.28
N GLY A 257 10.97 21.59 10.41
CA GLY A 257 11.07 20.19 10.82
C GLY A 257 10.00 19.76 11.85
N MET A 258 8.90 20.50 11.94
CA MET A 258 7.91 20.40 13.01
C MET A 258 6.60 19.74 12.52
N ALA A 259 5.96 18.92 13.37
CA ALA A 259 4.62 18.39 13.10
C ALA A 259 3.53 19.40 13.49
N LEU A 260 2.32 19.28 12.94
CA LEU A 260 1.24 20.22 13.29
C LEU A 260 0.87 20.10 14.78
N GLU A 261 0.94 18.89 15.30
CA GLU A 261 0.63 18.53 16.68
C GLU A 261 1.62 19.19 17.66
N ASP A 262 2.88 19.34 17.26
CA ASP A 262 3.89 20.05 18.05
C ASP A 262 3.60 21.56 18.09
N PHE A 263 3.18 22.14 16.96
CA PHE A 263 2.76 23.54 16.89
C PHE A 263 1.54 23.82 17.77
N GLU A 264 0.53 22.93 17.73
CA GLU A 264 -0.65 22.99 18.60
C GLU A 264 -0.29 22.83 20.07
N THR A 265 0.66 21.95 20.38
CA THR A 265 1.19 21.78 21.74
C THR A 265 1.86 23.08 22.24
N LEU A 266 2.60 23.78 21.39
CA LEU A 266 3.19 25.08 21.74
C LEU A 266 2.13 26.15 21.99
N LEU A 267 1.07 26.21 21.19
CA LEU A 267 -0.05 27.13 21.44
C LEU A 267 -0.63 26.89 22.83
N VAL A 268 -0.93 25.64 23.18
CA VAL A 268 -1.51 25.29 24.49
C VAL A 268 -0.53 25.59 25.62
N THR A 269 0.74 25.20 25.46
CA THR A 269 1.78 25.38 26.49
C THR A 269 2.04 26.86 26.77
N GLN A 270 1.92 27.72 25.76
CA GLN A 270 2.06 29.17 25.90
C GLN A 270 0.74 29.88 26.23
N ASN A 271 -0.31 29.14 26.62
CA ASN A 271 -1.62 29.69 26.93
C ASN A 271 -2.18 30.59 25.80
N PHE A 272 -2.00 30.15 24.55
CA PHE A 272 -2.40 30.86 23.34
C PHE A 272 -1.86 32.30 23.26
N ALA A 273 -0.67 32.55 23.82
CA ALA A 273 -0.07 33.87 23.88
C ALA A 273 1.40 33.88 23.41
N CYS A 274 1.87 35.09 23.06
CA CYS A 274 3.25 35.34 22.65
C CYS A 274 4.24 35.00 23.78
N GLY A 275 5.29 34.25 23.47
CA GLY A 275 6.33 33.88 24.45
C GLY A 275 7.17 35.04 25.00
N ILE A 276 7.01 36.27 24.47
CA ILE A 276 7.73 37.47 24.91
C ILE A 276 6.78 38.48 25.55
N CYS A 277 5.84 39.03 24.77
CA CYS A 277 4.95 40.08 25.28
C CYS A 277 3.75 39.52 26.05
N THR A 278 3.54 38.20 26.06
CA THR A 278 2.43 37.51 26.75
C THR A 278 1.02 37.92 26.32
N VAL A 279 0.91 38.73 25.27
CA VAL A 279 -0.37 39.09 24.67
C VAL A 279 -0.94 37.86 23.93
N PRO A 280 -2.24 37.54 24.11
CA PRO A 280 -2.90 36.49 23.37
C PRO A 280 -2.77 36.66 21.86
N PHE A 281 -2.66 35.55 21.15
CA PHE A 281 -2.67 35.56 19.70
C PHE A 281 -4.05 35.91 19.16
N ASP A 282 -4.07 36.70 18.09
CA ASP A 282 -5.25 37.02 17.32
C ASP A 282 -4.95 36.71 15.85
N LEU A 283 -5.75 35.84 15.23
CA LEU A 283 -5.55 35.40 13.85
C LEU A 283 -6.06 36.45 12.85
N ASP A 284 -6.91 37.37 13.28
CA ASP A 284 -7.48 38.43 12.45
C ASP A 284 -6.59 39.69 12.45
N VAL A 285 -5.70 39.81 13.45
CA VAL A 285 -4.75 40.92 13.55
C VAL A 285 -3.33 40.45 13.23
N ARG A 286 -2.79 40.90 12.09
CA ARG A 286 -1.48 40.47 11.58
C ARG A 286 -0.38 40.54 12.65
N GLU A 287 -0.33 41.62 13.43
CA GLU A 287 0.67 41.86 14.46
C GLU A 287 0.67 40.79 15.56
N PHE A 288 -0.50 40.22 15.86
CA PHE A 288 -0.73 39.20 16.89
C PHE A 288 -0.86 37.80 16.33
N THR A 289 -0.60 37.59 15.03
CA THR A 289 -0.56 36.25 14.46
C THR A 289 0.61 35.43 15.02
N PRO A 290 0.40 34.14 15.35
CA PRO A 290 1.43 33.28 15.91
C PRO A 290 2.46 32.89 14.83
N CYS A 291 3.70 33.30 15.05
CA CYS A 291 4.86 33.00 14.22
C CYS A 291 5.76 31.98 14.93
N VAL A 292 6.32 31.03 14.18
CA VAL A 292 7.30 30.07 14.71
C VAL A 292 8.66 30.73 14.80
N ASP A 293 9.12 30.94 16.04
CA ASP A 293 10.43 31.49 16.33
C ASP A 293 11.47 30.37 16.46
N HIS A 294 12.62 30.54 15.80
CA HIS A 294 13.67 29.52 15.78
C HIS A 294 15.05 30.17 15.77
N SER A 295 16.01 29.46 16.35
CA SER A 295 17.41 29.88 16.34
C SER A 295 17.99 29.74 14.94
N HIS A 296 18.46 30.84 14.36
CA HIS A 296 19.10 30.82 13.03
C HIS A 296 20.43 30.05 12.98
N SER A 297 21.08 29.80 14.13
CA SER A 297 22.34 29.05 14.20
C SER A 297 22.16 27.54 14.35
N SER A 298 21.08 27.09 14.99
CA SER A 298 20.82 25.67 15.27
C SER A 298 19.61 25.10 14.51
N GLY A 299 18.73 25.96 14.00
CA GLY A 299 17.41 25.58 13.47
C GLY A 299 16.42 25.15 14.54
N GLN A 300 16.79 25.16 15.82
CA GLN A 300 15.92 24.71 16.90
C GLN A 300 14.82 25.75 17.16
N VAL A 301 13.58 25.28 17.18
CA VAL A 301 12.41 26.11 17.50
C VAL A 301 12.44 26.48 18.99
N ARG A 302 12.29 27.77 19.27
CA ARG A 302 12.27 28.34 20.63
C ARG A 302 10.84 28.42 21.19
N GLY A 303 9.87 28.76 20.34
CA GLY A 303 8.47 28.89 20.71
C GLY A 303 7.66 29.64 19.66
N LEU A 304 6.49 30.13 20.07
CA LEU A 304 5.63 30.97 19.24
C LEU A 304 5.69 32.43 19.71
N LEU A 305 5.91 33.35 18.78
CA LEU A 305 5.92 34.78 19.03
C LEU A 305 4.86 35.46 18.17
N CYS A 306 4.35 36.61 18.61
CA CYS A 306 3.55 37.44 17.71
C CYS A 306 4.45 38.00 16.59
N HIS A 307 3.87 38.33 15.44
CA HIS A 307 4.63 38.85 14.29
C HIS A 307 5.50 40.07 14.67
N ALA A 308 4.99 40.96 15.52
CA ALA A 308 5.73 42.14 15.98
C ALA A 308 6.98 41.78 16.81
N CYS A 309 6.84 40.91 17.82
CA CYS A 309 7.96 40.46 18.64
C CYS A 309 8.98 39.64 17.84
N ASN A 310 8.51 38.79 16.92
CA ASN A 310 9.36 37.98 16.06
C ASN A 310 10.23 38.86 15.14
N LEU A 311 9.64 39.89 14.52
CA LEU A 311 10.39 40.89 13.76
C LEU A 311 11.35 41.69 14.64
N GLY A 312 10.91 42.08 15.84
CA GLY A 312 11.74 42.81 16.80
C GLY A 312 13.06 42.08 17.10
N ILE A 313 12.99 40.79 17.47
CA ILE A 313 14.19 39.97 17.67
C ILE A 313 15.02 39.88 16.38
N GLY A 314 14.36 39.68 15.23
CA GLY A 314 15.03 39.62 13.94
C GLY A 314 15.80 40.90 13.58
N HIS A 315 15.30 42.09 13.95
CA HIS A 315 16.01 43.36 13.75
C HIS A 315 17.29 43.47 14.58
N PHE A 316 17.32 42.86 15.76
CA PHE A 316 18.53 42.70 16.55
C PHE A 316 19.38 41.50 16.13
N LYS A 317 18.98 40.76 15.08
CA LYS A 317 19.69 39.60 14.51
C LYS A 317 19.96 38.48 15.53
N ASP A 318 19.06 38.31 16.49
CA ASP A 318 19.21 37.33 17.58
C ASP A 318 20.48 37.56 18.43
N ASP A 319 21.02 38.79 18.43
CA ASP A 319 22.26 39.15 19.12
C ASP A 319 21.97 39.69 20.53
N LEU A 320 22.41 38.94 21.54
CA LEU A 320 22.23 39.30 22.95
C LEU A 320 22.94 40.60 23.33
N GLU A 321 24.12 40.89 22.77
CA GLU A 321 24.86 42.12 23.08
C GLU A 321 24.12 43.35 22.55
N ARG A 322 23.54 43.25 21.35
CA ARG A 322 22.69 44.31 20.79
C ARG A 322 21.42 44.54 21.61
N LEU A 323 20.76 43.47 22.04
CA LEU A 323 19.58 43.55 22.90
C LEU A 323 19.92 44.20 24.26
N HIS A 324 21.02 43.80 24.89
CA HIS A 324 21.49 44.45 26.12
C HIS A 324 21.84 45.93 25.92
N SER A 325 22.42 46.28 24.77
CA SER A 325 22.72 47.67 24.42
C SER A 325 21.45 48.48 24.23
N ALA A 326 20.41 47.89 23.62
CA ALA A 326 19.09 48.53 23.49
C ALA A 326 18.45 48.78 24.87
N ILE A 327 18.53 47.83 25.80
CA ILE A 327 18.07 48.02 27.19
C ILE A 327 18.80 49.19 27.83
N LYS A 328 20.14 49.21 27.81
CA LYS A 328 20.95 50.30 28.37
C LYS A 328 20.59 51.66 27.75
N TYR A 329 20.40 51.70 26.43
CA TYR A 329 20.01 52.93 25.73
C TYR A 329 18.66 53.46 26.21
N LEU A 330 17.67 52.59 26.40
CA LEU A 330 16.35 52.96 26.94
C LEU A 330 16.43 53.41 28.40
N GLU A 331 17.22 52.74 29.25
CA GLU A 331 17.43 53.11 30.65
C GLU A 331 18.11 54.48 30.78
N MET A 332 19.09 54.76 29.92
CA MET A 332 19.75 56.07 29.85
C MET A 332 18.78 57.19 29.46
N ALA A 333 17.88 56.92 28.50
CA ALA A 333 16.85 57.88 28.09
C ALA A 333 15.74 58.05 29.14
N GLY A 334 15.38 56.99 29.88
CA GLY A 334 14.37 57.05 30.95
C GLY A 334 14.86 57.73 32.23
N SER A 335 16.18 57.75 32.46
CA SER A 335 16.80 58.43 33.60
C SER A 335 17.04 59.92 33.37
N ALA A 336 17.07 60.35 32.10
CA ALA A 336 17.07 61.74 31.71
C ALA A 336 15.62 62.20 31.48
N ALA A 337 14.90 62.45 32.57
CA ALA A 337 13.70 63.27 32.51
C ALA A 337 14.10 64.63 31.91
N VAL A 338 13.76 64.82 30.63
CA VAL A 338 13.76 66.12 29.97
C VAL A 338 12.87 67.02 30.82
N ARG A 339 13.49 67.95 31.54
CA ARG A 339 12.84 69.11 32.13
C ARG A 339 12.56 70.15 31.07
#